data_AF-A0A938H171-F1
#
_entry.id   AF-A0A938H171-F1
#
_cell.length_a   1.000
_cell.length_b   1.000
_cell.length_c   1.000
_cell.angle_alpha   90.00
_cell.angle_beta   90.00
_cell.angle_gamma   90.00
#
_symmetry.space_group_name_H-M   'P 1'
#
loop_
_entity.id
_entity.type
_entity.pdbx_description
1 polymer ?
#
loop_
_entity_poly.entity_id
_entity_poly.type
_entity_poly.pdbx_seq_one_letter_code
_entity_poly.pdbx_strand_id
1 'polypeptide(L)'
;MRQTPRVMARAWIGFVAAALTWGLLSPPAHARYMPPDLEEVSIGRLIANVARQAEAKPDDPDVWFRLARLHAMAYASKGDTAQVNRRP
;
A
#
# COMPACT_ATOMS: atom_id res chain seq x y z
N MET A 1 -28.91 -9.33 55.76
CA MET A 1 -28.01 -9.27 54.59
C MET A 1 -28.80 -8.85 53.35
N ARG A 2 -28.75 -7.57 52.95
CA ARG A 2 -29.28 -7.10 51.66
C ARG A 2 -28.33 -6.03 51.12
N GLN A 3 -27.44 -6.44 50.20
CA GLN A 3 -26.58 -5.49 49.51
C GLN A 3 -27.33 -4.88 48.32
N THR A 4 -27.55 -3.58 48.46
CA THR A 4 -27.82 -2.52 47.48
C THR A 4 -27.71 -2.84 45.97
N PRO A 5 -28.84 -2.95 45.23
CA PRO A 5 -28.83 -3.10 43.76
C PRO A 5 -28.18 -1.92 43.02
N ARG A 6 -28.08 -0.75 43.68
CA ARG A 6 -27.51 0.48 43.13
C ARG A 6 -25.99 0.42 42.95
N VAL A 7 -25.27 -0.41 43.71
CA VAL A 7 -23.80 -0.54 43.61
C VAL A 7 -23.43 -1.40 42.40
N MET A 8 -24.22 -2.44 42.14
CA MET A 8 -24.05 -3.32 40.97
C MET A 8 -24.31 -2.57 39.65
N ALA A 9 -25.33 -1.71 39.61
CA ALA A 9 -25.61 -0.85 38.46
C ALA A 9 -24.47 0.16 38.17
N ARG A 10 -23.86 0.74 39.21
CA ARG A 10 -22.72 1.68 39.06
C ARG A 10 -21.46 0.99 38.55
N ALA A 11 -21.19 -0.23 39.02
CA ALA A 11 -20.08 -1.05 38.53
C ALA A 11 -20.27 -1.40 37.04
N TRP A 12 -21.50 -1.72 36.63
CA TRP A 12 -21.84 -2.00 35.24
C TRP A 12 -21.66 -0.79 34.33
N ILE A 13 -22.10 0.39 34.76
CA ILE A 13 -21.89 1.64 34.01
C ILE A 13 -20.40 1.94 33.86
N GLY A 14 -19.61 1.75 34.91
CA GLY A 14 -18.16 1.94 34.86
C GLY A 14 -17.48 0.98 33.88
N PHE A 15 -17.90 -0.29 33.85
CA PHE A 15 -17.38 -1.28 32.92
C PHE A 15 -17.71 -0.95 31.46
N VAL A 16 -18.95 -0.55 31.17
CA VAL A 16 -19.38 -0.15 29.83
C VAL A 16 -18.63 1.10 29.37
N ALA A 17 -18.46 2.09 30.25
CA ALA A 17 -17.69 3.29 29.95
C ALA A 17 -16.22 2.96 29.62
N ALA A 18 -15.59 2.07 30.39
CA ALA A 18 -14.21 1.64 30.17
C ALA A 18 -14.04 0.89 28.83
N ALA A 19 -14.97 -0.02 28.50
CA ALA A 19 -14.96 -0.73 27.24
C ALA A 19 -15.13 0.21 26.03
N LEU A 20 -16.00 1.22 26.16
CA LEU A 20 -16.22 2.22 25.12
C LEU A 20 -14.96 3.07 24.91
N THR A 21 -14.32 3.53 25.99
CA THR A 21 -13.05 4.29 25.90
C THR A 21 -11.93 3.46 25.29
N TRP A 22 -11.85 2.15 25.58
CA TRP A 22 -10.84 1.27 25.00
C TRP A 22 -11.06 1.05 23.50
N GLY A 23 -12.32 0.90 23.07
CA GLY A 23 -12.67 0.80 21.65
C GLY A 23 -12.31 2.06 20.86
N LEU A 24 -12.53 3.25 21.45
CA LEU A 24 -12.21 4.55 20.84
C LEU A 24 -10.70 4.82 20.76
N LEU A 25 -9.89 4.23 21.65
CA LEU A 25 -8.43 4.36 21.64
C LEU A 25 -7.73 3.33 20.74
N SER A 26 -8.46 2.37 20.15
CA SER A 26 -7.85 1.37 19.27
C SER A 26 -7.38 2.04 17.97
N PRO A 27 -6.08 1.98 17.63
CA PRO A 27 -5.60 2.54 16.37
C PRO A 27 -6.27 1.85 15.18
N PRO A 28 -6.59 2.58 14.10
CA PRO A 28 -7.23 2.00 12.93
C PRO A 28 -6.27 1.03 12.24
N ALA A 29 -6.60 -0.26 12.25
CA ALA A 29 -5.86 -1.30 11.53
C ALA A 29 -5.87 -1.11 9.99
N HIS A 30 -6.66 -0.15 9.49
CA HIS A 30 -6.86 0.14 8.07
C HIS A 30 -5.59 0.63 7.34
N ALA A 31 -4.60 1.17 8.04
CA ALA A 31 -3.38 1.67 7.41
C ALA A 31 -2.54 0.55 6.74
N ARG A 32 -2.64 -0.70 7.21
CA ARG A 32 -1.87 -1.81 6.63
C ARG A 32 -2.35 -2.26 5.26
N TYR A 33 -3.59 -1.91 4.91
CA TYR A 33 -4.26 -2.38 3.70
C TYR A 33 -4.68 -1.25 2.77
N MET A 34 -4.16 -0.04 2.99
CA MET A 34 -4.44 1.08 2.11
C MET A 34 -3.80 0.79 0.73
N PRO A 35 -4.58 0.84 -0.37
CA PRO A 35 -4.05 0.60 -1.70
C PRO A 35 -2.99 1.67 -2.03
N PRO A 36 -1.92 1.30 -2.76
CA PRO A 36 -0.95 2.29 -3.22
C PRO A 36 -1.63 3.29 -4.15
N ASP A 37 -1.16 4.53 -4.14
CA ASP A 37 -1.54 5.51 -5.16
C ASP A 37 -0.85 5.10 -6.48
N LEU A 38 -1.63 4.85 -7.53
CA LEU A 38 -1.13 4.32 -8.80
C LEU A 38 -1.29 5.39 -9.87
N GLU A 39 -0.21 5.63 -10.61
CA GLU A 39 -0.19 6.52 -11.77
C GLU A 39 0.09 5.73 -13.05
N GLU A 40 -0.58 6.10 -14.14
CA GLU A 40 -0.33 5.52 -15.45
C GLU A 40 0.86 6.17 -16.14
N VAL A 41 1.90 5.38 -16.38
CA VAL A 41 3.12 5.82 -17.05
C VAL A 41 3.27 5.09 -18.38
N SER A 42 3.61 5.82 -19.45
CA SER A 42 3.87 5.23 -20.76
C SER A 42 5.04 4.24 -20.72
N ILE A 43 4.81 3.01 -21.19
CA ILE A 43 5.83 1.97 -21.30
C ILE A 43 6.90 2.38 -22.34
N GLY A 44 6.51 3.05 -23.41
CA GLY A 44 7.44 3.59 -24.41
C GLY A 44 8.45 4.57 -23.80
N ARG A 45 8.00 5.43 -22.88
CA ARG A 45 8.91 6.33 -22.14
C ARG A 45 9.89 5.55 -21.26
N LEU A 46 9.42 4.48 -20.61
CA LEU A 46 10.28 3.62 -19.78
C LEU A 46 11.33 2.91 -20.62
N ILE A 47 10.94 2.34 -21.78
CA ILE A 47 11.85 1.68 -22.71
C ILE A 47 12.92 2.67 -23.19
N ALA A 48 12.53 3.86 -23.65
CA ALA A 48 13.48 4.87 -24.12
C ALA A 48 14.49 5.30 -23.02
N ASN A 49 14.04 5.39 -21.77
CA ASN A 49 14.90 5.75 -20.65
C ASN A 49 15.89 4.64 -20.30
N VAL A 50 15.46 3.38 -20.30
CA VAL A 50 16.34 2.24 -20.00
C VAL A 50 17.27 1.93 -21.17
N ALA A 51 16.82 2.11 -22.43
CA ALA A 51 17.67 1.98 -23.61
C ALA A 51 18.86 2.94 -23.56
N ARG A 52 18.64 4.22 -23.21
CA ARG A 52 19.72 5.19 -23.00
C ARG A 52 20.69 4.77 -21.90
N GLN A 53 20.22 4.09 -20.85
CA GLN A 53 21.10 3.55 -19.80
C GLN A 53 21.91 2.36 -20.32
N ALA A 54 21.32 1.51 -21.16
CA ALA A 54 22.00 0.37 -21.76
C ALA A 54 23.12 0.83 -22.70
N GLU A 55 22.86 1.88 -23.49
CA GLU A 55 23.87 2.53 -24.33
C GLU A 55 25.00 3.16 -23.51
N ALA A 56 24.68 3.77 -22.37
CA ALA A 56 25.68 4.37 -21.48
C ALA A 56 26.50 3.33 -20.69
N LYS A 57 25.94 2.14 -20.45
CA LYS A 57 26.56 1.05 -19.69
C LYS A 57 26.33 -0.30 -20.39
N PRO A 58 26.97 -0.53 -21.54
CA PRO A 58 26.73 -1.73 -22.36
C PRO A 58 27.18 -3.02 -21.67
N ASP A 59 28.17 -2.94 -20.77
CA ASP A 59 28.70 -4.10 -20.04
C ASP A 59 27.90 -4.44 -18.77
N ASP A 60 26.85 -3.68 -18.46
CA ASP A 60 26.00 -3.92 -17.29
C ASP A 60 24.82 -4.86 -17.66
N PRO A 61 24.87 -6.16 -17.30
CA PRO A 61 23.83 -7.12 -17.65
C PRO A 61 22.49 -6.79 -16.99
N ASP A 62 22.47 -6.08 -15.86
CA ASP A 62 21.22 -5.72 -15.18
C ASP A 62 20.40 -4.73 -16.01
N VAL A 63 21.06 -3.85 -16.76
CA VAL A 63 20.38 -2.85 -17.59
C VAL A 63 19.70 -3.54 -18.77
N TRP A 64 20.38 -4.49 -19.42
CA TRP A 64 19.80 -5.32 -20.47
C TRP A 64 18.63 -6.16 -19.97
N PHE A 65 18.75 -6.75 -18.78
CA PHE A 65 17.67 -7.51 -18.17
C PHE A 65 16.42 -6.64 -17.93
N ARG A 66 16.60 -5.43 -17.41
CA ARG A 66 15.50 -4.47 -17.21
C ARG A 66 14.85 -4.09 -18.54
N LEU A 67 15.65 -3.84 -19.58
CA LEU A 67 15.14 -3.52 -20.91
C LEU A 67 14.31 -4.67 -21.49
N ALA A 68 14.83 -5.90 -21.42
CA ALA A 68 14.11 -7.10 -21.88
C ALA A 68 12.78 -7.28 -21.13
N ARG A 69 12.79 -7.07 -19.81
CA ARG A 69 11.57 -7.12 -18.99
C ARG A 69 10.55 -6.08 -19.40
N LEU A 70 10.97 -4.85 -19.72
CA LEU A 70 10.04 -3.81 -20.19
C LEU A 70 9.39 -4.17 -21.51
N HIS A 71 10.13 -4.76 -22.45
CA HIS A 71 9.55 -5.27 -23.70
C HIS A 71 8.57 -6.42 -23.46
N ALA A 72 8.89 -7.34 -22.56
CA ALA A 72 7.97 -8.41 -22.17
C ALA A 72 6.69 -7.86 -21.53
N MET A 73 6.81 -6.83 -20.68
CA MET A 73 5.66 -6.14 -20.09
C MET A 73 4.80 -5.47 -21.16
N ALA A 74 5.39 -4.76 -22.11
CA ALA A 74 4.67 -4.14 -23.23
C ALA A 74 3.87 -5.17 -24.05
N TYR A 75 4.47 -6.32 -24.31
CA TYR A 75 3.81 -7.41 -25.01
C TYR A 75 2.65 -8.00 -24.20
N ALA A 76 2.86 -8.23 -22.90
CA ALA A 76 1.88 -8.87 -22.03
C ALA A 76 0.68 -7.96 -21.69
N SER A 77 0.92 -6.65 -21.50
CA SER A 77 -0.13 -5.69 -21.14
C SER A 77 -1.11 -5.39 -22.27
N LYS A 78 -0.73 -5.69 -23.53
CA LYS A 78 -1.48 -5.31 -24.75
C LYS A 78 -1.86 -3.82 -24.79
N GLY A 79 -1.14 -3.00 -24.04
CA GLY A 79 -1.47 -1.60 -23.79
C GLY A 79 -0.21 -0.81 -23.50
N ASP A 80 -0.22 0.48 -23.83
CA ASP A 80 0.96 1.34 -23.86
C ASP A 80 1.31 1.97 -22.51
N THR A 81 0.55 1.66 -21.46
CA THR A 81 0.72 2.23 -20.11
C THR A 81 0.94 1.14 -19.06
N ALA A 82 1.72 1.47 -18.05
CA ALA A 82 1.95 0.65 -16.86
C ALA A 82 1.56 1.45 -15.62
N GLN A 83 0.88 0.80 -14.67
CA GLN A 83 0.56 1.38 -13.38
C GLN A 83 1.80 1.33 -12.48
N VAL A 84 2.26 2.50 -12.04
CA VAL A 84 3.43 2.66 -11.18
C VAL A 84 3.00 3.34 -9.89
N ASN A 85 3.53 2.89 -8.76
CA ASN A 85 3.28 3.52 -7.47
C ASN A 85 3.79 4.97 -7.47
N ARG A 86 2.90 5.92 -7.25
CA ARG A 86 3.21 7.32 -7.06
C ARG A 86 3.87 7.46 -5.69
N ARG A 87 5.18 7.64 -5.66
CA ARG A 87 5.88 7.99 -4.42
C ARG A 87 5.55 9.44 -4.03
N PRO A 88 5.19 9.71 -2.77
CA PRO A 88 4.99 11.07 -2.26
C PRO A 88 6.29 11.87 -2.21
#